data_AF-A0A7Z9N5B2-F1
#
_entry.id   AF-A0A7Z9N5B2-F1
#
_cell.length_a   1.000
_cell.length_b   1.000
_cell.length_c   1.000
_cell.angle_alpha   90.00
_cell.angle_beta   90.00
_cell.angle_gamma   90.00
#
_symmetry.space_group_name_H-M   'P 1'
#
loop_
_entity.id
_entity.type
_entity.pdbx_description
1 polymer ?
#
loop_
_entity_poly.entity_id
_entity_poly.type
_entity_poly.pdbx_seq_one_letter_code
_entity_poly.pdbx_strand_id
1 'polypeptide(L)'
;MGRTFGTWISPLFTGLLLSFIRLFVTLGLALDRVFYHSLRTRKLTDPIVIVGNPRSGTTFLHRYLIHQGFGSGAQLWQLIYPSIVLQKLIKPVLPLLERISPARHHSTAAHQTSLRSIETDDVSLFFRY
;
A
#
# COMPACT_ATOMS: atom_id res chain seq x y z
N MET A 1 27.15 2.18 18.66
CA MET A 1 26.51 1.40 17.57
C MET A 1 27.03 -0.04 17.49
N GLY A 2 28.34 -0.31 17.45
CA GLY A 2 28.87 -1.69 17.35
C GLY A 2 28.81 -2.58 18.60
N ARG A 3 28.71 -2.00 19.81
CA ARG A 3 28.68 -2.78 21.07
C ARG A 3 27.28 -3.24 21.50
N THR A 4 26.21 -2.74 20.89
CA THR A 4 24.83 -2.99 21.33
C THR A 4 24.12 -4.06 20.48
N PHE A 5 24.50 -4.24 19.22
CA PHE A 5 23.83 -5.14 18.26
C PHE A 5 24.72 -6.26 17.69
N GLY A 6 25.92 -6.46 18.25
CA GLY A 6 26.76 -7.65 18.00
C GLY A 6 27.31 -7.85 16.58
N THR A 7 26.90 -7.06 15.58
CA THR A 7 27.37 -7.15 14.19
C THR A 7 27.53 -5.76 13.56
N TRP A 8 28.70 -5.48 12.99
CA TRP A 8 28.98 -4.22 12.27
C TRP A 8 28.49 -4.24 10.81
N ILE A 9 28.31 -5.43 10.24
CA ILE A 9 28.01 -5.64 8.81
C ILE A 9 26.51 -5.56 8.53
N SER A 10 25.67 -5.92 9.51
CA SER A 10 24.21 -5.90 9.41
C SER A 10 23.63 -4.54 8.98
N PRO A 11 24.00 -3.39 9.60
CA PRO A 11 23.46 -2.09 9.19
C PRO A 11 23.88 -1.65 7.78
N LEU A 12 25.06 -2.05 7.32
CA LEU A 12 25.52 -1.75 5.96
C LEU A 12 24.72 -2.55 4.92
N PHE A 13 24.51 -3.85 5.21
CA PHE A 13 23.73 -4.72 4.34
C PHE A 13 22.26 -4.32 4.28
N THR A 14 21.64 -3.98 5.41
CA THR A 14 20.25 -3.48 5.44
C THR A 14 20.14 -2.13 4.73
N GLY A 15 21.09 -1.22 4.90
CA GLY A 15 21.14 0.05 4.17
C GLY A 15 21.23 -0.14 2.65
N LEU A 16 22.06 -1.09 2.19
CA LEU A 16 22.18 -1.44 0.78
C LEU A 16 20.87 -2.05 0.24
N LEU A 17 20.26 -2.99 0.98
CA LEU A 17 19.00 -3.62 0.61
C LEU A 17 17.87 -2.58 0.48
N LEU A 18 17.71 -1.69 1.46
CA LEU A 18 16.71 -0.63 1.43
C LEU A 18 16.94 0.33 0.26
N SER A 19 18.20 0.67 -0.03
CA SER A 19 18.56 1.51 -1.18
C SER A 19 18.20 0.84 -2.51
N PHE A 20 18.46 -0.46 -2.65
CA PHE A 20 18.09 -1.24 -3.83
C PHE A 20 16.57 -1.28 -4.04
N ILE A 21 15.81 -1.54 -2.97
CA ILE A 21 14.34 -1.54 -3.01
C ILE A 21 13.82 -0.16 -3.45
N ARG A 22 14.36 0.92 -2.87
CA ARG A 22 13.98 2.29 -3.25
C ARG A 22 14.30 2.60 -4.72
N LEU A 23 15.45 2.17 -5.22
CA LEU A 23 15.80 2.33 -6.64
C LEU A 23 14.78 1.63 -7.52
N PHE A 24 14.42 0.38 -7.17
CA PHE A 24 13.42 -0.40 -7.92
C PHE A 24 12.05 0.29 -7.95
N VAL A 25 11.55 0.78 -6.81
CA VAL A 25 10.29 1.53 -6.72
C VAL A 25 10.34 2.82 -7.55
N THR A 26 11.46 3.54 -7.50
CA THR A 26 11.66 4.79 -8.24
C THR A 26 11.65 4.54 -9.75
N LEU A 27 12.29 3.46 -10.21
CA LEU A 27 12.25 3.04 -11.60
C LEU A 27 10.83 2.70 -12.05
N GLY A 28 10.06 1.98 -11.23
CA GLY A 28 8.65 1.69 -11.51
C GLY A 28 7.80 2.95 -11.66
N LEU A 29 7.94 3.92 -10.74
CA LEU A 29 7.25 5.21 -10.80
C LEU A 29 7.70 6.05 -12.01
N ALA A 30 8.98 5.99 -12.38
CA ALA A 30 9.47 6.66 -13.58
C ALA A 30 8.85 6.03 -14.84
N LEU A 31 8.75 4.70 -14.88
CA LEU A 31 8.08 3.98 -15.96
C LEU A 31 6.60 4.38 -16.06
N ASP A 32 5.91 4.50 -14.93
CA ASP A 32 4.51 4.92 -14.91
C ASP A 32 4.30 6.28 -15.53
N ARG A 33 5.20 7.24 -15.29
CA ARG A 33 5.11 8.57 -15.90
C ARG A 33 5.21 8.52 -17.42
N VAL A 34 5.95 7.56 -17.96
CA VAL A 34 6.12 7.37 -19.41
C VAL A 34 4.91 6.64 -20.01
N PHE A 35 4.50 5.51 -19.42
CA PHE A 35 3.39 4.70 -19.96
C PHE A 35 2.00 5.27 -19.67
N TYR A 36 1.83 5.96 -18.54
CA TYR A 36 0.54 6.46 -18.07
C TYR A 36 0.50 7.99 -18.02
N HIS A 37 0.60 8.61 -19.19
CA HIS A 37 0.45 10.07 -19.33
C HIS A 37 -0.88 10.60 -18.72
N SER A 38 -1.93 9.77 -18.70
CA SER A 38 -3.22 10.08 -18.09
C SER A 38 -3.15 10.45 -16.61
N LEU A 39 -2.11 10.05 -15.87
CA LEU A 39 -1.94 10.41 -14.45
C LEU A 39 -1.62 11.89 -14.27
N ARG A 40 -1.00 12.52 -15.26
CA ARG A 40 -0.67 13.95 -15.22
C ARG A 40 -1.84 14.83 -15.65
N THR A 41 -2.74 14.30 -16.48
CA THR A 41 -3.82 15.08 -17.10
C THR A 41 -5.15 14.98 -16.36
N ARG A 42 -5.41 13.89 -15.63
CA ARG A 42 -6.63 13.75 -14.84
C ARG A 42 -6.55 14.54 -13.53
N LYS A 43 -7.46 15.49 -13.36
CA LYS A 43 -7.69 16.20 -12.08
C LYS A 43 -8.77 15.47 -11.29
N LEU A 44 -8.59 15.35 -9.98
CA LEU A 44 -9.67 14.91 -9.08
C LEU A 44 -10.67 16.07 -8.96
N THR A 45 -11.90 15.87 -9.45
CA THR A 45 -12.92 16.92 -9.43
C THR A 45 -13.68 16.95 -8.12
N ASP A 46 -14.04 15.78 -7.56
CA ASP A 46 -14.96 15.68 -6.42
C ASP A 46 -14.51 14.59 -5.41
N PRO A 47 -13.43 14.81 -4.65
CA PRO A 47 -12.96 13.84 -3.67
C PRO A 47 -13.85 13.87 -2.41
N ILE A 48 -14.30 12.69 -1.97
CA ILE A 48 -14.93 12.51 -0.65
C ILE A 48 -13.83 12.20 0.36
N VAL A 49 -13.64 13.10 1.34
CA VAL A 49 -12.65 12.94 2.41
C VAL A 49 -13.36 12.70 3.73
N ILE A 50 -13.06 11.57 4.38
CA ILE A 50 -13.65 11.19 5.67
C ILE A 50 -12.61 11.45 6.76
N VAL A 51 -12.89 12.40 7.65
CA VAL A 51 -12.01 12.75 8.78
C VAL A 51 -12.76 12.52 10.08
N GLY A 52 -12.10 11.93 11.07
CA GLY A 52 -12.66 11.73 12.40
C GLY A 52 -11.64 11.12 13.36
N ASN A 53 -11.97 11.13 14.65
CA ASN A 53 -11.14 10.52 15.68
C ASN A 53 -11.09 8.99 15.50
N PRO A 54 -9.96 8.32 15.78
CA PRO A 54 -9.93 6.86 15.81
C PRO A 54 -11.07 6.31 16.69
N ARG A 55 -11.74 5.26 16.20
CA ARG A 55 -12.92 4.61 16.80
C ARG A 55 -14.27 5.33 16.67
N SER A 56 -14.38 6.41 15.89
CA SER A 56 -15.67 7.06 15.58
C SER A 56 -16.46 6.42 14.44
N GLY A 57 -16.14 5.18 14.03
CA GLY A 57 -16.86 4.48 12.95
C GLY A 57 -16.52 4.94 11.53
N THR A 58 -15.46 5.73 11.33
CA THR A 58 -15.02 6.23 10.02
C THR A 58 -14.70 5.11 9.03
N THR A 59 -14.12 3.99 9.49
CA THR A 59 -13.86 2.80 8.68
C THR A 59 -15.14 2.15 8.17
N PHE A 60 -16.19 2.09 8.99
CA PHE A 60 -17.49 1.55 8.59
C PHE A 60 -18.12 2.43 7.52
N LEU A 61 -18.16 3.75 7.76
CA LEU A 61 -18.68 4.71 6.80
C LEU A 61 -17.93 4.66 5.46
N HIS A 62 -16.60 4.59 5.49
CA HIS A 62 -15.76 4.48 4.30
C HIS A 62 -16.11 3.22 3.48
N ARG A 63 -16.19 2.06 4.14
CA ARG A 63 -16.56 0.79 3.48
C ARG A 63 -17.99 0.81 2.94
N TYR A 64 -18.92 1.43 3.67
CA TYR A 64 -20.31 1.57 3.26
C TYR A 64 -20.43 2.42 1.98
N LEU A 65 -19.77 3.59 1.92
CA LEU A 65 -19.80 4.46 0.74
C LEU A 65 -19.25 3.77 -0.51
N ILE A 66 -18.15 3.01 -0.37
CA ILE A 66 -17.59 2.25 -1.49
C ILE A 66 -18.52 1.12 -1.92
N HIS A 67 -19.15 0.42 -0.98
CA HIS A 67 -20.15 -0.60 -1.30
C HIS A 67 -21.38 -0.04 -2.04
N GLN A 68 -21.78 1.19 -1.73
CA GLN A 68 -22.88 1.90 -2.39
C GLN A 68 -22.47 2.56 -3.72
N GLY A 69 -21.20 2.47 -4.12
CA GLY A 69 -20.69 3.04 -5.38
C GLY A 69 -20.37 4.53 -5.32
N PHE A 70 -20.38 5.16 -4.14
CA PHE A 70 -20.03 6.57 -3.95
C PHE A 70 -18.50 6.81 -3.91
N GLY A 71 -17.75 6.20 -4.84
CA GLY A 71 -16.30 6.40 -5.01
C GLY A 71 -15.49 5.11 -5.06
N SER A 72 -14.17 5.27 -5.19
CA SER A 72 -13.20 4.17 -5.18
C SER A 72 -12.18 4.43 -4.07
N GLY A 73 -12.03 3.47 -3.15
CA GLY A 73 -10.98 3.49 -2.14
C GLY A 73 -9.70 2.79 -2.61
N ALA A 74 -8.56 3.14 -2.00
CA ALA A 74 -7.32 2.41 -2.18
C ALA A 74 -7.39 1.06 -1.43
N GLN A 75 -6.92 0.00 -2.09
CA GLN A 75 -6.74 -1.30 -1.45
C GLN A 75 -5.34 -1.37 -0.85
N LEU A 76 -5.18 -2.15 0.23
CA LEU A 76 -3.91 -2.33 0.94
C LEU A 76 -2.74 -2.64 0.00
N TRP A 77 -2.91 -3.56 -0.95
CA TRP A 77 -1.84 -3.90 -1.92
C TRP A 77 -1.45 -2.75 -2.86
N GLN A 78 -2.37 -1.82 -3.16
CA GLN A 78 -2.09 -0.62 -3.96
C GLN A 78 -1.29 0.41 -3.18
N LEU A 79 -1.44 0.44 -1.85
CA LEU A 79 -0.64 1.28 -0.96
C LEU A 79 0.79 0.75 -0.82
N ILE A 80 0.98 -0.58 -0.80
CA ILE A 80 2.30 -1.22 -0.75
C ILE A 80 3.07 -1.01 -2.07
N TYR A 81 2.38 -1.12 -3.21
CA TYR A 81 2.98 -0.96 -4.53
C TYR A 81 2.40 0.27 -5.23
N PRO A 82 2.96 1.48 -5.00
CA PRO A 82 2.37 2.71 -5.53
C PRO A 82 2.46 2.82 -7.06
N SER A 83 3.29 1.99 -7.71
CA SER A 83 3.48 2.04 -9.16
C SER A 83 2.41 1.24 -9.92
N ILE A 84 1.78 1.84 -10.92
CA ILE A 84 0.69 1.25 -11.72
C ILE A 84 1.20 0.09 -12.59
N VAL A 85 2.39 0.22 -13.18
CA VAL A 85 3.04 -0.86 -13.92
C VAL A 85 3.28 -2.06 -13.01
N LEU A 86 3.83 -1.82 -11.81
CA LEU A 86 4.04 -2.89 -10.82
C LEU A 86 2.69 -3.49 -10.41
N GLN A 87 1.69 -2.66 -10.15
CA GLN A 87 0.35 -3.14 -9.81
C GLN A 87 -0.24 -4.04 -10.90
N LYS A 88 -0.08 -3.67 -12.17
CA LYS A 88 -0.61 -4.44 -13.31
C LYS A 88 0.12 -5.76 -13.51
N LEU A 89 1.43 -5.79 -13.25
CA LEU A 89 2.25 -7.01 -13.30
C LEU A 89 1.94 -7.95 -12.13
N ILE A 90 1.72 -7.41 -10.94
CA ILE A 90 1.44 -8.18 -9.72
C ILE A 90 -0.02 -8.65 -9.67
N LYS A 91 -0.99 -7.89 -10.19
CA LYS A 91 -2.42 -8.25 -10.18
C LYS A 91 -2.74 -9.70 -10.58
N PRO A 92 -2.17 -10.29 -11.66
CA PRO A 92 -2.40 -11.70 -12.00
C PRO A 92 -1.74 -12.70 -11.02
N VAL A 93 -0.66 -12.29 -10.36
CA VAL A 93 0.06 -13.11 -9.36
C VAL A 93 -0.54 -12.92 -7.95
N LEU A 94 -1.29 -11.85 -7.72
CA LEU A 94 -1.95 -11.53 -6.46
C LEU A 94 -2.79 -12.69 -5.88
N PRO A 95 -3.62 -13.45 -6.64
CA PRO A 95 -4.33 -14.60 -6.07
C PRO A 95 -3.39 -15.73 -5.58
N LEU A 96 -2.21 -15.88 -6.20
CA LEU A 96 -1.20 -16.82 -5.73
C LEU A 96 -0.47 -16.26 -4.49
N LEU A 97 -0.21 -14.96 -4.48
CA LEU A 97 0.43 -14.27 -3.37
C LEU A 97 -0.47 -14.21 -2.14
N GLU A 98 -1.79 -14.07 -2.30
CA GLU A 98 -2.78 -14.20 -1.22
C GLU A 98 -2.76 -15.60 -0.57
N ARG A 99 -2.41 -16.64 -1.34
CA ARG A 99 -2.28 -18.02 -0.83
C ARG A 99 -0.99 -18.23 -0.03
N ILE A 100 0.06 -17.47 -0.33
CA ILE A 100 1.38 -17.52 0.31
C ILE A 100 1.51 -16.48 1.44
N SER A 101 0.69 -15.42 1.40
CA SER A 101 0.81 -14.27 2.30
C SER A 101 0.41 -14.62 3.74
N PRO A 102 1.27 -14.32 4.74
CA PRO A 102 0.97 -14.48 6.16
C PRO A 102 -0.21 -13.64 6.67
N ALA A 103 -0.73 -12.69 5.87
CA ALA A 103 -1.84 -11.82 6.23
C ALA A 103 -3.14 -12.57 6.60
N ARG A 104 -3.30 -13.85 6.22
CA ARG A 104 -4.42 -14.69 6.67
C ARG A 104 -4.38 -15.08 8.15
N HIS A 105 -3.25 -14.96 8.84
CA HIS A 105 -3.08 -15.54 10.18
C HIS A 105 -3.47 -14.61 11.35
N HIS A 106 -3.93 -13.37 11.08
CA HIS A 106 -4.51 -12.50 12.10
C HIS A 106 -6.05 -12.56 12.07
N SER A 107 -6.55 -13.76 12.37
CA SER A 107 -7.99 -14.07 12.45
C SER A 107 -8.56 -13.63 13.81
N THR A 108 -8.70 -12.33 14.06
CA THR A 108 -9.60 -11.86 15.12
C THR A 108 -10.89 -11.40 14.45
N ALA A 109 -12.01 -11.96 14.89
CA ALA A 109 -13.34 -11.99 14.25
C ALA A 109 -13.98 -10.64 13.84
N ALA A 110 -13.27 -9.52 13.93
CA ALA A 110 -13.74 -8.20 13.53
C ALA A 110 -12.92 -7.55 12.39
N HIS A 111 -11.75 -8.09 11.99
CA HIS A 111 -10.84 -7.46 11.01
C HIS A 111 -10.28 -8.50 10.03
N GLN A 112 -10.95 -8.74 8.89
CA GLN A 112 -10.37 -9.49 7.79
C GLN A 112 -9.35 -8.59 7.05
N THR A 113 -8.08 -8.67 7.42
CA THR A 113 -6.97 -8.07 6.67
C THR A 113 -6.64 -8.97 5.47
N SER A 114 -7.37 -8.78 4.38
CA SER A 114 -7.01 -9.38 3.09
C SER A 114 -6.18 -8.39 2.28
N LEU A 115 -5.31 -8.85 1.39
CA LEU A 115 -4.56 -7.94 0.51
C LEU A 115 -5.47 -7.01 -0.30
N ARG A 116 -6.74 -7.41 -0.50
CA ARG A 116 -7.81 -6.65 -1.17
C ARG A 116 -8.67 -5.80 -0.23
N SER A 117 -8.43 -5.82 1.09
CA SER A 117 -9.23 -5.02 2.00
C SER A 117 -9.01 -3.55 1.68
N ILE A 118 -10.12 -2.83 1.57
CA ILE A 118 -10.13 -1.37 1.50
C ILE A 118 -9.61 -0.90 2.85
N GLU A 119 -8.43 -0.29 2.83
CA GLU A 119 -7.73 0.13 4.02
C GLU A 119 -7.62 1.66 4.05
N THR A 120 -7.62 2.20 5.27
CA THR A 120 -7.45 3.63 5.52
C THR A 120 -6.03 4.04 5.13
N ASP A 121 -5.87 5.28 4.65
CA ASP A 121 -4.61 5.86 4.14
C ASP A 121 -3.47 5.89 5.19
N ASP A 122 -3.77 5.56 6.44
CA ASP A 122 -2.85 5.44 7.58
C ASP A 122 -1.65 4.54 7.25
N VAL A 123 -1.87 3.44 6.53
CA VAL A 123 -0.82 2.48 6.17
C VAL A 123 0.12 3.06 5.11
N SER A 124 -0.39 3.89 4.20
CA SER A 124 0.43 4.55 3.19
C SER A 124 1.41 5.54 3.83
N LEU A 125 1.02 6.21 4.91
CA LEU A 125 1.91 7.09 5.68
C LEU A 125 3.10 6.33 6.31
N PHE A 126 2.90 5.08 6.73
CA PHE A 126 3.98 4.24 7.25
C PHE A 126 4.96 3.75 6.16
N PHE A 127 4.50 3.62 4.92
CA PHE A 127 5.33 3.15 3.80
C PHE A 127 5.92 4.27 2.94
N ARG A 128 5.56 5.54 3.21
CA ARG A 128 6.03 6.70 2.44
C ARG A 128 7.42 7.22 2.86
N TYR A 129 8.02 6.65 3.91
CA TYR A 129 9.36 6.97 4.39
C TYR A 129 10.29 5.75 4.33
#